data_AF-A0A140K9E1-F1
#
_entry.id   AF-A0A140K9E1-F1
#
_cell.length_a   1.000
_cell.length_b   1.000
_cell.length_c   1.000
_cell.angle_alpha   90.00
_cell.angle_beta   90.00
_cell.angle_gamma   90.00
#
_symmetry.space_group_name_H-M   'P 1'
#
loop_
_entity.id
_entity.type
_entity.pdbx_description
1 polymer ?
#
loop_
_entity_poly.entity_id
_entity_poly.type
_entity_poly.pdbx_seq_one_letter_code
_entity_poly.pdbx_strand_id
1 'polypeptide(L)'
;MSDLKQLAKPNPDITDYEWDVTPPSVKFLLEHLQKLVQQKQKTVEDLQVENQWLHNRLDLELDRPNQAHTPSPPEIILWATIGLILTIGGTFVQAYTINAPWSWGGGIKIQTLGVSYQIGAVLLTGCLGGKNAALLSQVVYVILGLTWLPIFERGGGWEYLQQPTFGYILGFVFGAWLCGFYAYQSLARLNSLALSCLIGFMVIHLTGITYLTVLHLLTNLDGNQSLWQGILTYSIYPLPGQIAVVCAVSLIALVMRKLMFS
;
A
#
# COMPACT_ATOMS: atom_id res chain seq x y z
N MET A 1 71.46 -10.24 23.41
CA MET A 1 70.85 -9.67 24.64
C MET A 1 70.75 -8.16 24.44
N SER A 2 69.92 -7.73 23.48
CA SER A 2 69.67 -6.33 23.18
C SER A 2 68.79 -5.71 24.26
N ASP A 3 69.28 -4.64 24.87
CA ASP A 3 68.63 -3.67 25.77
C ASP A 3 67.22 -3.98 26.34
N LEU A 4 67.12 -4.98 27.22
CA LEU A 4 65.97 -5.16 28.12
C LEU A 4 65.80 -3.99 29.13
N LYS A 5 66.76 -3.06 29.18
CA LYS A 5 66.69 -1.82 29.96
C LYS A 5 65.76 -0.76 29.35
N GLN A 6 65.44 -0.85 28.06
CA GLN A 6 64.62 0.16 27.36
C GLN A 6 63.12 -0.19 27.30
N LEU A 7 62.69 -1.32 27.89
CA LEU A 7 61.27 -1.70 27.90
C LEU A 7 60.45 -0.74 28.77
N ALA A 8 59.32 -0.27 28.23
CA ALA A 8 58.40 0.60 28.94
C ALA A 8 57.81 -0.09 30.18
N LYS A 9 57.64 0.67 31.27
CA LYS A 9 57.06 0.18 32.52
C LYS A 9 55.59 -0.22 32.29
N PRO A 10 55.15 -1.40 32.75
CA PRO A 10 53.80 -1.91 32.50
C PRO A 10 52.71 -1.22 33.33
N ASN A 11 53.09 -0.57 34.44
CA ASN A 11 52.20 0.20 35.32
C ASN A 11 52.92 1.51 35.73
N PRO A 12 52.27 2.69 35.67
CA PRO A 12 52.80 3.95 36.21
C PRO A 12 53.19 3.90 37.70
N ASP A 13 52.60 3.01 38.49
CA ASP A 13 52.89 2.89 39.93
C ASP A 13 54.28 2.29 40.22
N ILE A 14 54.94 1.69 39.23
CA ILE A 14 56.28 1.11 39.37
C ILE A 14 57.33 2.21 39.20
N THR A 15 58.19 2.39 40.21
CA THR A 15 59.28 3.36 40.13
C THR A 15 60.35 2.91 39.14
N ASP A 16 61.09 3.86 38.55
CA ASP A 16 62.17 3.54 37.61
C ASP A 16 63.24 2.65 38.24
N TYR A 17 63.52 2.85 39.54
CA TYR A 17 64.44 2.02 40.29
C TYR A 17 63.97 0.57 40.40
N GLU A 18 62.71 0.34 40.79
CA GLU A 18 62.13 -1.01 40.91
C GLU A 18 62.11 -1.74 39.56
N TRP A 19 61.81 -1.02 38.48
CA TRP A 19 61.85 -1.59 37.13
C TRP A 19 63.26 -1.94 36.67
N ASP A 20 64.26 -1.11 36.99
CA ASP A 20 65.64 -1.34 36.54
C ASP A 20 66.29 -2.55 37.22
N VAL A 21 65.92 -2.84 38.48
CA VAL A 21 66.40 -4.02 39.24
C VAL A 21 65.59 -5.29 38.97
N THR A 22 64.50 -5.22 38.20
CA THR A 22 63.67 -6.39 37.88
C THR A 22 64.45 -7.41 37.03
N PRO A 23 64.44 -8.72 37.37
CA PRO A 23 65.19 -9.73 36.63
C PRO A 23 64.83 -9.80 35.14
N PRO A 24 65.81 -10.03 34.23
CA PRO A 24 65.58 -10.12 32.78
C PRO A 24 64.53 -11.15 32.36
N SER A 25 64.45 -12.29 33.06
CA SER A 25 63.48 -13.35 32.82
C SER A 25 62.04 -12.89 33.08
N VAL A 26 61.83 -12.04 34.10
CA VAL A 26 60.52 -11.46 34.43
C VAL A 26 60.12 -10.44 33.38
N LYS A 27 61.05 -9.57 32.95
CA LYS A 27 60.79 -8.59 31.87
C LYS A 27 60.38 -9.26 30.56
N PHE A 28 61.05 -10.34 30.17
CA PHE A 28 60.71 -11.11 28.97
C PHE A 28 59.32 -11.76 29.06
N LEU A 29 58.98 -12.34 30.22
CA LEU A 29 57.67 -12.95 30.45
C LEU A 29 56.55 -11.90 30.41
N LEU A 30 56.80 -10.72 30.97
CA LEU A 30 55.89 -9.58 30.92
C LEU A 30 55.64 -9.08 29.49
N GLU A 31 56.69 -8.96 28.68
CA GLU A 31 56.56 -8.59 27.27
C GLU A 31 55.75 -9.63 26.49
N HIS A 32 56.00 -10.92 26.73
CA HIS A 32 55.25 -12.01 26.10
C HIS A 32 53.77 -11.98 26.48
N LEU A 33 53.46 -11.78 27.76
CA LEU A 33 52.09 -11.64 28.24
C LEU A 33 51.41 -10.39 27.67
N GLN A 34 52.09 -9.25 27.60
CA GLN A 34 51.55 -8.03 26.98
C GLN A 34 51.23 -8.26 25.50
N LYS A 35 52.10 -8.93 24.75
CA LYS A 35 51.84 -9.31 23.36
C LYS A 35 50.63 -10.23 23.24
N LEU A 36 50.50 -11.23 24.11
CA LEU A 36 49.33 -12.13 24.14
C LEU A 36 48.03 -11.38 24.47
N VAL A 37 48.07 -10.47 25.45
CA VAL A 37 46.91 -9.64 25.82
C VAL A 37 46.51 -8.75 24.64
N GLN A 38 47.45 -8.04 24.01
CA GLN A 38 47.17 -7.21 22.83
C GLN A 38 46.60 -8.05 21.67
N GLN A 39 47.15 -9.23 21.43
CA GLN A 39 46.64 -10.13 20.38
C GLN A 39 45.20 -10.56 20.67
N LYS A 40 44.90 -10.97 21.91
CA LYS A 40 43.56 -11.37 22.32
C LYS A 40 42.59 -10.19 22.23
N GLN A 41 43.01 -9.00 22.62
CA GLN A 41 42.18 -7.79 22.58
C GLN A 41 41.81 -7.42 21.14
N LYS A 42 42.78 -7.48 20.22
CA LYS A 42 42.53 -7.31 18.79
C LYS A 42 41.55 -8.35 18.24
N THR A 43 41.68 -9.61 18.63
CA THR A 43 40.72 -10.66 18.24
C THR A 43 39.30 -10.37 18.76
N VAL A 44 39.18 -9.85 19.99
CA VAL A 44 37.87 -9.49 20.56
C VAL A 44 37.25 -8.31 19.79
N GLU A 45 38.05 -7.29 19.45
CA GLU A 45 37.59 -6.16 18.64
C GLU A 45 37.13 -6.61 17.26
N ASP A 46 37.90 -7.47 16.58
CA ASP A 46 37.54 -8.03 15.28
C ASP A 46 36.22 -8.81 15.34
N LEU A 47 36.04 -9.65 16.38
CA LEU A 47 34.79 -10.40 16.61
C LEU A 47 33.61 -9.48 16.93
N GLN A 48 33.82 -8.39 17.65
CA GLN A 48 32.76 -7.40 17.92
C GLN A 48 32.31 -6.71 16.64
N VAL A 49 33.25 -6.34 15.77
CA VAL A 49 32.95 -5.76 14.47
C VAL A 49 32.19 -6.75 13.59
N GLU A 50 32.61 -8.01 13.56
CA GLU A 50 31.92 -9.07 12.81
C GLU A 50 30.51 -9.32 13.35
N ASN A 51 30.33 -9.38 14.67
CA ASN A 51 29.02 -9.59 15.29
C ASN A 51 28.07 -8.41 15.03
N GLN A 52 28.59 -7.18 15.07
CA GLN A 52 27.82 -5.99 14.73
C GLN A 52 27.45 -5.94 13.25
N TRP A 53 28.36 -6.35 12.36
CA TRP A 53 28.07 -6.50 10.94
C TRP A 53 26.99 -7.58 10.68
N LEU A 54 27.07 -8.72 11.37
CA LEU A 54 26.08 -9.79 11.29
C LEU A 54 24.71 -9.32 11.78
N HIS A 55 24.63 -8.60 12.90
CA HIS A 55 23.38 -8.01 13.39
C HIS A 55 22.75 -7.07 12.35
N ASN A 56 23.53 -6.11 11.83
CA ASN A 56 23.03 -5.18 10.82
C ASN A 56 22.53 -5.90 9.56
N ARG A 57 23.23 -6.97 9.14
CA ARG A 57 22.84 -7.77 7.98
C ARG A 57 21.55 -8.55 8.26
N LEU A 58 21.42 -9.13 9.45
CA LEU A 58 20.22 -9.86 9.87
C LEU A 58 19.01 -8.92 9.89
N ASP A 59 19.17 -7.71 10.43
CA ASP A 59 18.11 -6.69 10.47
C ASP A 59 17.63 -6.30 9.05
N LEU A 60 18.56 -6.13 8.11
CA LEU A 60 18.23 -5.84 6.71
C LEU A 60 17.51 -7.02 6.02
N GLU A 61 17.89 -8.26 6.31
CA GLU A 61 17.24 -9.46 5.77
C GLU A 61 15.86 -9.69 6.38
N LEU A 62 15.67 -9.36 7.66
CA LEU A 62 14.37 -9.40 8.36
C LEU A 62 13.41 -8.30 7.88
N ASP A 63 13.91 -7.12 7.51
CA ASP A 63 13.07 -5.98 7.11
C ASP A 63 12.69 -5.99 5.62
N ARG A 64 13.53 -6.56 4.74
CA ARG A 64 13.26 -6.71 3.29
C ARG A 64 11.87 -7.25 2.95
N PRO A 65 11.36 -8.35 3.54
CA PRO A 65 10.05 -8.88 3.21
C PRO A 65 8.87 -8.06 3.75
N ASN A 66 9.11 -7.01 4.54
CA ASN A 66 8.07 -6.18 5.16
C ASN A 66 7.87 -4.80 4.49
N GLN A 67 8.71 -4.44 3.52
CA GLN A 67 8.56 -3.16 2.81
C GLN A 67 7.46 -3.25 1.75
N ALA A 68 6.48 -2.36 1.83
CA ALA A 68 5.46 -2.24 0.80
C ALA A 68 6.09 -1.70 -0.49
N HIS A 69 5.89 -2.39 -1.62
CA HIS A 69 6.36 -1.96 -2.95
C HIS A 69 5.92 -0.53 -3.23
N THR A 70 6.83 0.40 -3.51
CA THR A 70 6.45 1.76 -3.89
C THR A 70 6.58 1.90 -5.41
N PRO A 71 5.50 2.24 -6.13
CA PRO A 71 5.55 2.29 -7.58
C PRO A 71 6.45 3.43 -8.06
N SER A 72 7.33 3.12 -9.01
CA SER A 72 8.19 4.11 -9.66
C SER A 72 7.39 5.09 -10.53
N PRO A 73 7.88 6.31 -10.86
CA PRO A 73 7.17 7.25 -11.72
C PRO A 73 6.63 6.68 -13.06
N PRO A 74 7.38 5.86 -13.83
CA PRO A 74 6.83 5.25 -15.04
C PRO A 74 5.74 4.22 -14.74
N GLU A 75 5.85 3.45 -13.64
CA GLU A 75 4.79 2.54 -13.20
C GLU A 75 3.52 3.29 -12.82
N ILE A 76 3.64 4.49 -12.23
CA ILE A 76 2.47 5.32 -11.90
C ILE A 76 1.71 5.68 -13.18
N ILE A 77 2.39 6.05 -14.25
CA ILE A 77 1.76 6.38 -15.54
C ILE A 77 1.12 5.12 -16.14
N LEU A 78 1.84 4.01 -16.15
CA LEU A 78 1.32 2.74 -16.67
C LEU A 78 0.05 2.32 -15.93
N TRP A 79 0.07 2.29 -14.60
CA TRP A 79 -1.10 1.94 -13.80
C TRP A 79 -2.23 2.96 -13.91
N ALA A 80 -1.92 4.25 -14.08
CA ALA A 80 -2.94 5.26 -14.31
C ALA A 80 -3.67 5.03 -15.64
N THR A 81 -2.94 4.72 -16.72
CA THR A 81 -3.56 4.42 -18.03
C THR A 81 -4.37 3.13 -17.99
N ILE A 82 -3.85 2.06 -17.39
CA ILE A 82 -4.59 0.81 -17.19
C ILE A 82 -5.86 1.07 -16.38
N GLY A 83 -5.76 1.81 -15.28
CA GLY A 83 -6.89 2.14 -14.44
C GLY A 83 -7.95 2.97 -15.17
N LEU A 84 -7.54 3.90 -16.02
CA LEU A 84 -8.45 4.71 -16.83
C LEU A 84 -9.24 3.83 -17.80
N ILE A 85 -8.55 2.95 -18.53
CA ILE A 85 -9.17 1.99 -19.46
C ILE A 85 -10.12 1.06 -18.72
N LEU A 86 -9.71 0.54 -17.56
CA LEU A 86 -10.55 -0.31 -16.73
C LEU A 86 -11.79 0.43 -16.22
N THR A 87 -11.67 1.71 -15.84
CA THR A 87 -12.80 2.50 -15.34
C THR A 87 -13.80 2.78 -16.47
N ILE A 88 -13.32 3.15 -17.67
CA ILE A 88 -14.17 3.35 -18.85
C ILE A 88 -14.86 2.04 -19.24
N GLY A 89 -14.12 0.96 -19.40
CA GLY A 89 -14.69 -0.35 -19.74
C GLY A 89 -15.66 -0.85 -18.68
N GLY A 90 -15.31 -0.71 -17.39
CA GLY A 90 -16.14 -1.09 -16.26
C GLY A 90 -17.44 -0.31 -16.15
N THR A 91 -17.53 0.90 -16.73
CA THR A 91 -18.77 1.70 -16.79
C THR A 91 -19.84 0.99 -17.63
N PHE A 92 -19.45 0.30 -18.69
CA PHE A 92 -20.37 -0.33 -19.64
C PHE A 92 -20.55 -1.84 -19.44
N VAL A 93 -19.75 -2.46 -18.58
CA VAL A 93 -19.85 -3.90 -18.28
C VAL A 93 -20.59 -4.11 -16.96
N GLN A 94 -21.73 -4.80 -17.04
CA GLN A 94 -22.50 -5.20 -15.86
C GLN A 94 -21.85 -6.37 -15.12
N ALA A 95 -22.00 -6.38 -13.81
CA ALA A 95 -21.60 -7.51 -12.98
C ALA A 95 -22.66 -8.61 -13.02
N TYR A 96 -22.21 -9.83 -13.28
CA TYR A 96 -23.07 -11.01 -13.33
C TYR A 96 -22.71 -11.97 -12.20
N THR A 97 -23.72 -12.67 -11.70
CA THR A 97 -23.55 -13.80 -10.80
C THR A 97 -24.30 -15.01 -11.35
N ILE A 98 -23.90 -16.18 -10.90
CA ILE A 98 -24.69 -17.40 -11.09
C ILE A 98 -25.75 -17.49 -9.99
N ASN A 99 -26.88 -18.11 -10.30
CA ASN A 99 -27.87 -18.44 -9.29
C ASN A 99 -27.22 -19.27 -8.17
N ALA A 100 -27.78 -19.18 -6.97
CA ALA A 100 -27.16 -19.80 -5.82
C ALA A 100 -27.13 -21.33 -5.91
N PRO A 101 -26.12 -22.01 -5.31
CA PRO A 101 -25.92 -23.45 -5.47
C PRO A 101 -27.12 -24.33 -5.13
N TRP A 102 -27.93 -23.91 -4.16
CA TRP A 102 -29.16 -24.59 -3.76
C TRP A 102 -30.30 -24.52 -4.79
N SER A 103 -30.19 -23.65 -5.79
CA SER A 103 -31.15 -23.50 -6.89
C SER A 103 -30.68 -24.14 -8.21
N TRP A 104 -29.52 -24.80 -8.22
CA TRP A 104 -28.96 -25.44 -9.42
C TRP A 104 -29.73 -26.67 -9.90
N GLY A 105 -30.65 -27.20 -9.10
CA GLY A 105 -31.58 -28.25 -9.54
C GLY A 105 -32.42 -27.84 -10.77
N GLY A 106 -32.61 -26.53 -11.01
CA GLY A 106 -33.24 -25.97 -12.20
C GLY A 106 -32.26 -25.47 -13.28
N GLY A 107 -30.99 -25.87 -13.20
CA GLY A 107 -29.89 -25.42 -14.06
C GLY A 107 -29.14 -24.21 -13.50
N ILE A 108 -27.94 -23.97 -14.06
CA ILE A 108 -27.13 -22.78 -13.77
C ILE A 108 -27.65 -21.64 -14.66
N LYS A 109 -28.13 -20.58 -14.02
CA LYS A 109 -28.64 -19.37 -14.68
C LYS A 109 -27.73 -18.20 -14.32
N ILE A 110 -27.39 -17.40 -15.34
CA ILE A 110 -26.61 -16.17 -15.19
C ILE A 110 -27.59 -15.02 -14.95
N GLN A 111 -27.43 -14.30 -13.85
CA GLN A 111 -28.26 -13.15 -13.49
C GLN A 111 -27.40 -11.91 -13.23
N THR A 112 -27.90 -10.74 -13.62
CA THR A 112 -27.22 -9.47 -13.35
C THR A 112 -27.33 -9.12 -11.86
N LEU A 113 -26.27 -8.53 -11.31
CA LEU A 113 -26.26 -7.97 -9.96
C LEU A 113 -26.84 -6.55 -9.91
N GLY A 114 -27.24 -5.98 -11.06
CA GLY A 114 -27.78 -4.63 -11.15
C GLY A 114 -26.75 -3.53 -10.92
N VAL A 115 -25.45 -3.86 -11.04
CA VAL A 115 -24.33 -2.93 -10.84
C VAL A 115 -23.28 -3.12 -11.93
N SER A 116 -22.55 -2.06 -12.27
CA SER A 116 -21.42 -2.13 -13.20
C SER A 116 -20.11 -2.48 -12.49
N TYR A 117 -19.09 -2.90 -13.24
CA TYR A 117 -17.74 -3.11 -12.70
C TYR A 117 -16.95 -1.81 -12.47
N GLN A 118 -17.54 -0.65 -12.75
CA GLN A 118 -16.90 0.66 -12.68
C GLN A 118 -16.23 0.91 -11.32
N ILE A 119 -16.97 0.75 -10.23
CA ILE A 119 -16.41 0.92 -8.88
C ILE A 119 -15.31 -0.11 -8.57
N GLY A 120 -15.45 -1.32 -9.12
CA GLY A 120 -14.45 -2.37 -8.96
C GLY A 120 -13.14 -2.02 -9.65
N ALA A 121 -13.19 -1.46 -10.86
CA ALA A 121 -12.03 -0.98 -11.60
C ALA A 121 -11.28 0.14 -10.85
N VAL A 122 -12.03 1.08 -10.26
CA VAL A 122 -11.50 2.19 -9.46
C VAL A 122 -10.71 1.66 -8.26
N LEU A 123 -11.31 0.76 -7.48
CA LEU A 123 -10.68 0.16 -6.30
C LEU A 123 -9.50 -0.76 -6.67
N LEU A 124 -9.62 -1.52 -7.76
CA LEU A 124 -8.53 -2.37 -8.26
C LEU A 124 -7.31 -1.52 -8.67
N THR A 125 -7.54 -0.36 -9.30
CA THR A 125 -6.47 0.59 -9.64
C THR A 125 -5.76 1.10 -8.38
N GLY A 126 -6.51 1.42 -7.32
CA GLY A 126 -5.95 1.75 -6.00
C GLY A 126 -5.07 0.62 -5.45
N CYS A 127 -5.61 -0.60 -5.44
CA CYS A 127 -4.90 -1.76 -4.95
C CYS A 127 -3.64 -2.10 -5.75
N LEU A 128 -3.57 -1.87 -7.06
CA LEU A 128 -2.44 -2.31 -7.89
C LEU A 128 -1.46 -1.20 -8.27
N GLY A 129 -1.93 0.04 -8.40
CA GLY A 129 -1.13 1.20 -8.79
C GLY A 129 -0.82 2.16 -7.65
N GLY A 130 -1.42 1.97 -6.48
CA GLY A 130 -1.25 2.82 -5.31
C GLY A 130 -1.91 4.18 -5.45
N LYS A 131 -1.76 5.01 -4.41
CA LYS A 131 -2.51 6.27 -4.25
C LYS A 131 -2.34 7.25 -5.42
N ASN A 132 -1.13 7.38 -5.97
CA ASN A 132 -0.82 8.38 -7.00
C ASN A 132 -1.37 7.98 -8.37
N ALA A 133 -1.20 6.71 -8.77
CA ALA A 133 -1.71 6.22 -10.06
C ALA A 133 -3.24 6.19 -10.06
N ALA A 134 -3.85 5.78 -8.94
CA ALA A 134 -5.28 5.78 -8.75
C ALA A 134 -5.86 7.20 -8.83
N LEU A 135 -5.27 8.16 -8.10
CA LEU A 135 -5.67 9.56 -8.17
C LEU A 135 -5.59 10.11 -9.61
N LEU A 136 -4.44 9.91 -10.27
CA LEU A 136 -4.23 10.41 -11.62
C LEU A 136 -5.24 9.82 -12.61
N SER A 137 -5.47 8.51 -12.55
CA SER A 137 -6.46 7.81 -13.37
C SER A 137 -7.86 8.42 -13.23
N GLN A 138 -8.33 8.60 -11.99
CA GLN A 138 -9.69 9.09 -11.75
C GLN A 138 -9.84 10.58 -12.08
N VAL A 139 -8.80 11.39 -11.87
CA VAL A 139 -8.80 12.81 -12.32
C VAL A 139 -8.94 12.89 -13.84
N VAL A 140 -8.15 12.09 -14.58
CA VAL A 140 -8.24 12.05 -16.04
C VAL A 140 -9.61 11.53 -16.50
N TYR A 141 -10.16 10.52 -15.84
CA TYR A 141 -11.50 10.01 -16.12
C TYR A 141 -12.57 11.12 -16.00
N VAL A 142 -12.55 11.89 -14.91
CA VAL A 142 -13.48 13.01 -14.70
C VAL A 142 -13.32 14.07 -15.78
N ILE A 143 -12.08 14.50 -16.06
CA ILE A 143 -11.80 15.54 -17.06
C ILE A 143 -12.28 15.11 -18.45
N LEU A 144 -11.95 13.88 -18.87
CA LEU A 144 -12.35 13.35 -20.17
C LEU A 144 -13.87 13.23 -20.30
N GLY A 145 -14.54 12.76 -19.25
CA GLY A 145 -15.99 12.61 -19.24
C GLY A 145 -16.75 13.93 -19.26
N LEU A 146 -16.19 15.00 -18.68
CA LEU A 146 -16.78 16.34 -18.71
C LEU A 146 -16.49 17.13 -19.99
N THR A 147 -15.37 16.88 -20.67
CA THR A 147 -14.89 17.74 -21.76
C THR A 147 -14.96 17.12 -23.15
N TRP A 148 -14.80 15.80 -23.29
CA TRP A 148 -14.49 15.22 -24.59
C TRP A 148 -15.35 14.01 -24.97
N LEU A 149 -15.60 13.07 -24.05
CA LEU A 149 -16.21 11.78 -24.38
C LEU A 149 -17.40 11.44 -23.47
N PRO A 150 -18.49 10.83 -23.99
CA PRO A 150 -19.60 10.35 -23.18
C PRO A 150 -19.28 9.00 -22.50
N ILE A 151 -18.29 9.00 -21.60
CA ILE A 151 -17.78 7.81 -20.91
C ILE A 151 -18.44 7.56 -19.55
N PHE A 152 -19.38 8.39 -19.13
CA PHE A 152 -20.19 8.16 -17.95
C PHE A 152 -21.43 7.34 -18.32
N GLU A 153 -22.03 6.66 -17.34
CA GLU A 153 -23.16 5.73 -17.55
C GLU A 153 -24.33 6.36 -18.31
N ARG A 154 -24.58 7.66 -18.11
CA ARG A 154 -25.66 8.42 -18.74
C ARG A 154 -25.17 9.47 -19.75
N GLY A 155 -23.97 9.31 -20.30
CA GLY A 155 -23.39 10.22 -21.30
C GLY A 155 -22.13 10.92 -20.80
N GLY A 156 -22.07 12.24 -20.93
CA GLY A 156 -20.92 13.07 -20.55
C GLY A 156 -21.21 14.55 -20.75
N GLY A 157 -20.18 15.39 -20.63
CA GLY A 157 -20.30 16.84 -20.81
C GLY A 157 -20.61 17.60 -19.51
N TRP A 158 -20.63 18.93 -19.61
CA TRP A 158 -20.79 19.83 -18.46
C TRP A 158 -22.17 19.72 -17.79
N GLU A 159 -23.20 19.38 -18.56
CA GLU A 159 -24.56 19.13 -18.04
C GLU A 159 -24.60 17.95 -17.06
N TYR A 160 -23.62 17.04 -17.13
CA TYR A 160 -23.53 15.90 -16.23
C TYR A 160 -23.30 16.32 -14.77
N LEU A 161 -22.83 17.54 -14.51
CA LEU A 161 -22.76 18.11 -13.15
C LEU A 161 -24.14 18.12 -12.47
N GLN A 162 -25.24 18.21 -13.21
CA GLN A 162 -26.58 18.19 -12.64
C GLN A 162 -27.10 16.78 -12.35
N GLN A 163 -26.35 15.73 -12.70
CA GLN A 163 -26.74 14.35 -12.47
C GLN A 163 -26.43 13.91 -11.03
N PRO A 164 -27.37 13.26 -10.32
CA PRO A 164 -27.14 12.68 -9.00
C PRO A 164 -25.93 11.73 -8.91
N THR A 165 -25.66 10.99 -9.99
CA THR A 165 -24.58 10.00 -10.05
C THR A 165 -23.19 10.63 -10.16
N PHE A 166 -23.08 11.91 -10.56
CA PHE A 166 -21.79 12.59 -10.69
C PHE A 166 -21.05 12.70 -9.36
N GLY A 167 -21.78 12.85 -8.25
CA GLY A 167 -21.18 12.85 -6.91
C GLY A 167 -20.38 11.58 -6.59
N TYR A 168 -20.83 10.42 -7.07
CA TYR A 168 -20.12 9.16 -6.87
C TYR A 168 -18.87 9.09 -7.75
N ILE A 169 -18.91 9.69 -8.95
CA ILE A 169 -17.75 9.83 -9.83
C ILE A 169 -16.69 10.74 -9.18
N LEU A 170 -17.08 11.85 -8.55
CA LEU A 170 -16.16 12.65 -7.72
C LEU A 170 -15.61 11.82 -6.55
N GLY A 171 -16.46 11.00 -5.94
CA GLY A 171 -16.08 10.03 -4.93
C GLY A 171 -14.98 9.07 -5.38
N PHE A 172 -14.92 8.70 -6.68
CA PHE A 172 -13.85 7.84 -7.20
C PHE A 172 -12.47 8.45 -7.00
N VAL A 173 -12.32 9.77 -7.15
CA VAL A 173 -11.03 10.46 -6.98
C VAL A 173 -10.50 10.25 -5.56
N PHE A 174 -11.32 10.59 -4.55
CA PHE A 174 -10.92 10.48 -3.15
C PHE A 174 -10.86 9.03 -2.66
N GLY A 175 -11.84 8.22 -3.07
CA GLY A 175 -11.92 6.81 -2.68
C GLY A 175 -10.79 5.96 -3.26
N ALA A 176 -10.42 6.18 -4.52
CA ALA A 176 -9.30 5.45 -5.13
C ALA A 176 -7.96 5.86 -4.50
N TRP A 177 -7.78 7.15 -4.21
CA TRP A 177 -6.58 7.64 -3.53
C TRP A 177 -6.43 7.03 -2.12
N LEU A 178 -7.49 7.04 -1.31
CA LEU A 178 -7.48 6.42 0.03
C LEU A 178 -7.32 4.90 -0.03
N CYS A 179 -8.02 4.22 -0.95
CA CYS A 179 -7.87 2.79 -1.18
C CYS A 179 -6.40 2.46 -1.50
N GLY A 180 -5.80 3.16 -2.47
CA GLY A 180 -4.40 2.95 -2.83
C GLY A 180 -3.40 3.38 -1.75
N PHE A 181 -3.74 4.32 -0.86
CA PHE A 181 -2.91 4.66 0.28
C PHE A 181 -2.86 3.50 1.29
N TYR A 182 -4.03 3.02 1.73
CA TYR A 182 -4.10 1.94 2.72
C TYR A 182 -3.65 0.60 2.16
N ALA A 183 -3.89 0.32 0.89
CA ALA A 183 -3.46 -0.92 0.24
C ALA A 183 -1.93 -1.08 0.28
N TYR A 184 -1.16 0.02 0.35
CA TYR A 184 0.30 0.03 0.38
C TYR A 184 0.88 0.31 1.76
N GLN A 185 0.07 0.35 2.82
CA GLN A 185 0.56 0.57 4.18
C GLN A 185 1.07 -0.72 4.84
N SER A 186 0.69 -1.88 4.32
CA SER A 186 1.07 -3.20 4.83
C SER A 186 1.31 -4.18 3.70
N LEU A 187 1.85 -5.36 4.05
CA LEU A 187 1.93 -6.49 3.13
C LEU A 187 0.57 -6.87 2.52
N ALA A 188 0.64 -7.40 1.30
CA ALA A 188 -0.51 -7.85 0.53
C ALA A 188 -1.19 -9.06 1.20
N ARG A 189 -2.06 -8.79 2.16
CA ARG A 189 -2.94 -9.77 2.82
C ARG A 189 -4.38 -9.47 2.42
N LEU A 190 -5.19 -10.52 2.31
CA LEU A 190 -6.60 -10.37 1.91
C LEU A 190 -7.34 -9.36 2.80
N ASN A 191 -7.15 -9.44 4.12
CA ASN A 191 -7.81 -8.54 5.08
C ASN A 191 -7.39 -7.08 4.90
N SER A 192 -6.11 -6.83 4.62
CA SER A 192 -5.61 -5.46 4.39
C SER A 192 -6.18 -4.89 3.09
N LEU A 193 -6.14 -5.67 2.01
CA LEU A 193 -6.70 -5.25 0.72
C LEU A 193 -8.22 -5.05 0.81
N ALA A 194 -8.94 -5.96 1.44
CA ALA A 194 -10.38 -5.84 1.65
C ALA A 194 -10.74 -4.59 2.47
N LEU A 195 -9.99 -4.32 3.55
CA LEU A 195 -10.18 -3.11 4.35
C LEU A 195 -9.87 -1.84 3.55
N SER A 196 -8.81 -1.85 2.73
CA SER A 196 -8.49 -0.71 1.85
C SER A 196 -9.58 -0.45 0.81
N CYS A 197 -10.12 -1.49 0.18
CA CYS A 197 -11.24 -1.40 -0.75
C CYS A 197 -12.50 -0.89 -0.05
N LEU A 198 -12.78 -1.36 1.18
CA LEU A 198 -13.93 -0.94 1.96
C LEU A 198 -13.85 0.54 2.35
N ILE A 199 -12.68 1.02 2.76
CA ILE A 199 -12.45 2.45 3.03
C ILE A 199 -12.71 3.28 1.76
N GLY A 200 -12.13 2.88 0.63
CA GLY A 200 -12.35 3.57 -0.64
C GLY A 200 -13.84 3.59 -1.03
N PHE A 201 -14.51 2.45 -0.91
CA PHE A 201 -15.94 2.30 -1.14
C PHE A 201 -16.78 3.23 -0.26
N MET A 202 -16.51 3.27 1.06
CA MET A 202 -17.21 4.17 1.98
C MET A 202 -17.04 5.64 1.60
N VAL A 203 -15.83 6.04 1.21
CA VAL A 203 -15.54 7.43 0.77
C VAL A 203 -16.30 7.77 -0.51
N ILE A 204 -16.38 6.84 -1.45
CA ILE A 204 -17.16 7.02 -2.69
C ILE A 204 -18.63 7.29 -2.36
N HIS A 205 -19.23 6.47 -1.50
CA HIS A 205 -20.63 6.65 -1.09
C HIS A 205 -20.84 7.92 -0.28
N LEU A 206 -19.94 8.24 0.66
CA LEU A 206 -20.04 9.46 1.46
C LEU A 206 -20.00 10.71 0.57
N THR A 207 -19.08 10.74 -0.40
CA THR A 207 -18.96 11.84 -1.36
C THR A 207 -20.21 11.92 -2.25
N GLY A 208 -20.69 10.79 -2.76
CA GLY A 208 -21.89 10.73 -3.58
C GLY A 208 -23.16 11.19 -2.86
N ILE A 209 -23.37 10.74 -1.62
CA ILE A 209 -24.50 11.16 -0.79
C ILE A 209 -24.39 12.65 -0.45
N THR A 210 -23.19 13.14 -0.10
CA THR A 210 -22.97 14.57 0.19
C THR A 210 -23.25 15.43 -1.05
N TYR A 211 -22.83 14.99 -2.23
CA TYR A 211 -23.13 15.68 -3.47
C TYR A 211 -24.64 15.71 -3.74
N LEU A 212 -25.31 14.57 -3.58
CA LEU A 212 -26.76 14.45 -3.75
C LEU A 212 -27.51 15.38 -2.80
N THR A 213 -27.09 15.49 -1.54
CA THR A 213 -27.72 16.39 -0.56
C THR A 213 -27.54 17.85 -0.94
N VAL A 214 -26.33 18.25 -1.33
CA VAL A 214 -26.03 19.62 -1.80
C VAL A 214 -26.84 19.95 -3.06
N LEU A 215 -26.87 19.04 -4.03
CA LEU A 215 -27.63 19.21 -5.26
C LEU A 215 -29.13 19.41 -4.97
N HIS A 216 -29.70 18.59 -4.07
CA HIS A 216 -31.10 18.71 -3.66
C HIS A 216 -31.39 20.07 -2.99
N LEU A 217 -30.48 20.56 -2.13
CA LEU A 217 -30.61 21.85 -1.46
C LEU A 217 -30.50 23.03 -2.43
N LEU A 218 -29.61 22.96 -3.43
CA LEU A 218 -29.38 24.05 -4.39
C LEU A 218 -30.49 24.17 -5.44
N THR A 219 -31.10 23.04 -5.80
CA THR A 219 -32.09 23.00 -6.90
C THR A 219 -33.53 23.24 -6.45
N ASN A 220 -33.80 23.32 -5.14
CA ASN A 220 -35.15 23.54 -4.57
C ASN A 220 -36.22 22.73 -5.31
N LEU A 221 -35.93 21.47 -5.61
CA LEU A 221 -36.83 20.68 -6.43
C LEU A 221 -38.08 20.35 -5.59
N ASP A 222 -39.16 21.08 -5.90
CA ASP A 222 -40.56 20.64 -5.81
C ASP A 222 -40.85 19.38 -6.67
N GLY A 223 -39.80 18.60 -6.98
CA GLY A 223 -39.79 17.48 -7.91
C GLY A 223 -40.02 16.15 -7.24
N ASN A 224 -40.61 15.24 -8.01
CA ASN A 224 -41.24 13.97 -7.65
C ASN A 224 -40.38 12.92 -6.89
N GLN A 225 -39.10 13.20 -6.60
CA GLN A 225 -38.22 12.27 -5.88
C GLN A 225 -37.58 12.94 -4.66
N SER A 226 -37.94 12.43 -3.48
CA SER A 226 -37.35 12.88 -2.23
C SER A 226 -35.87 12.51 -2.14
N LEU A 227 -35.08 13.30 -1.41
CA LEU A 227 -33.67 13.00 -1.11
C LEU A 227 -33.48 11.55 -0.61
N TRP A 228 -34.43 11.08 0.19
CA TRP A 228 -34.49 9.70 0.67
C TRP A 228 -34.59 8.68 -0.47
N GLN A 229 -35.46 8.90 -1.45
CA GLN A 229 -35.55 8.04 -2.63
C GLN A 229 -34.25 8.05 -3.44
N GLY A 230 -33.60 9.20 -3.60
CA GLY A 230 -32.30 9.28 -4.26
C GLY A 230 -31.23 8.42 -3.56
N ILE A 231 -31.14 8.50 -2.23
CA ILE A 231 -30.21 7.66 -1.44
C ILE A 231 -30.54 6.17 -1.62
N LEU A 232 -31.82 5.80 -1.58
CA LEU A 232 -32.23 4.41 -1.80
C LEU A 232 -31.82 3.91 -3.19
N THR A 233 -32.11 4.68 -4.23
CA THR A 233 -31.83 4.32 -5.63
C THR A 233 -30.34 4.20 -5.92
N TYR A 234 -29.52 5.16 -5.47
CA TYR A 234 -28.11 5.24 -5.88
C TYR A 234 -27.14 4.61 -4.88
N SER A 235 -27.51 4.49 -3.61
CA SER A 235 -26.63 3.92 -2.58
C SER A 235 -27.12 2.58 -2.04
N ILE A 236 -28.39 2.44 -1.67
CA ILE A 236 -28.85 1.28 -0.88
C ILE A 236 -29.21 0.08 -1.77
N TYR A 237 -29.97 0.28 -2.85
CA TYR A 237 -30.34 -0.80 -3.77
C TYR A 237 -29.15 -1.49 -4.46
N PRO A 238 -28.13 -0.76 -4.98
CA PRO A 238 -26.96 -1.40 -5.60
C PRO A 238 -25.97 -1.98 -4.58
N LEU A 239 -26.12 -1.68 -3.29
CA LEU A 239 -25.15 -2.00 -2.23
C LEU A 239 -24.76 -3.49 -2.18
N PRO A 240 -25.69 -4.47 -2.25
CA PRO A 240 -25.32 -5.88 -2.22
C PRO A 240 -24.43 -6.29 -3.40
N GLY A 241 -24.74 -5.78 -4.60
CA GLY A 241 -23.93 -6.02 -5.80
C GLY A 241 -22.54 -5.38 -5.70
N GLN A 242 -22.46 -4.16 -5.19
CA GLN A 242 -21.20 -3.46 -5.00
C GLN A 242 -20.31 -4.14 -3.94
N ILE A 243 -20.88 -4.64 -2.85
CA ILE A 243 -20.12 -5.44 -1.86
C ILE A 243 -19.55 -6.70 -2.51
N ALA A 244 -20.35 -7.40 -3.34
CA ALA A 244 -19.85 -8.57 -4.06
C ALA A 244 -18.68 -8.22 -4.99
N VAL A 245 -18.75 -7.08 -5.69
CA VAL A 245 -17.66 -6.55 -6.52
C VAL A 245 -16.42 -6.20 -5.67
N VAL A 246 -16.60 -5.55 -4.51
CA VAL A 246 -15.50 -5.21 -3.58
C VAL A 246 -14.78 -6.48 -3.10
N CYS A 247 -15.52 -7.54 -2.76
CA CYS A 247 -14.96 -8.83 -2.38
C CYS A 247 -14.16 -9.46 -3.53
N ALA A 248 -14.73 -9.48 -4.74
CA ALA A 248 -14.07 -10.02 -5.92
C ALA A 248 -12.77 -9.26 -6.24
N VAL A 249 -12.81 -7.93 -6.21
CA VAL A 249 -11.64 -7.07 -6.44
C VAL A 249 -10.54 -7.31 -5.41
N SER A 250 -10.89 -7.49 -4.14
CA SER A 250 -9.92 -7.75 -3.08
C SER A 250 -9.18 -9.08 -3.29
N LEU A 251 -9.89 -10.11 -3.78
CA LEU A 251 -9.30 -11.40 -4.15
C LEU A 251 -8.41 -11.27 -5.39
N ILE A 252 -8.90 -10.61 -6.44
CA ILE A 252 -8.14 -10.39 -7.69
C ILE A 252 -6.86 -9.61 -7.38
N ALA A 253 -6.96 -8.53 -6.59
CA ALA A 253 -5.82 -7.73 -6.17
C ALA A 253 -4.78 -8.56 -5.40
N LEU A 254 -5.22 -9.47 -4.52
CA LEU A 254 -4.32 -10.35 -3.80
C LEU A 254 -3.54 -11.26 -4.75
N VAL A 255 -4.26 -11.90 -5.69
CA VAL A 255 -3.64 -12.80 -6.68
C VAL A 255 -2.65 -12.03 -7.54
N MET A 256 -3.05 -10.87 -8.09
CA MET A 256 -2.19 -10.06 -8.93
C MET A 256 -0.96 -9.55 -8.19
N ARG A 257 -1.10 -9.05 -6.95
CA ARG A 257 0.04 -8.62 -6.15
C ARG A 257 1.01 -9.76 -5.86
N LYS A 258 0.51 -10.97 -5.61
CA LYS A 258 1.36 -12.16 -5.44
C LYS A 258 2.06 -12.58 -6.73
N LEU A 259 1.47 -12.34 -7.91
CA LEU A 259 2.12 -12.68 -9.18
C LEU A 259 3.16 -11.63 -9.59
N MET A 260 2.90 -10.36 -9.32
CA MET A 260 3.74 -9.24 -9.79
C MET A 260 4.85 -8.85 -8.81
N PHE A 261 4.64 -9.05 -7.51
CA PHE A 261 5.56 -8.65 -6.45
C PHE A 261 6.11 -9.86 -5.65
N SER A 262 6.07 -11.05 -6.26
CA SER A 262 6.74 -12.27 -5.78
C SER A 262 8.20 -12.32 -6.22
#